data_AF-A0A959MLU4-F1
#
_entry.id   AF-A0A959MLU4-F1
#
_cell.length_a   1.000
_cell.length_b   1.000
_cell.length_c   1.000
_cell.angle_alpha   90.00
_cell.angle_beta   90.00
_cell.angle_gamma   90.00
#
_symmetry.space_group_name_H-M   'P 1'
#
loop_
_entity.id
_entity.type
_entity.pdbx_description
1 polymer ?
#
loop_
_entity_poly.entity_id
_entity_poly.type
_entity_poly.pdbx_seq_one_letter_code
_entity_poly.pdbx_strand_id
1 'polypeptide(L)'
;MRKFLLFIFCSFMAVSSPAQEDSASIVRAFPITSYILTLNDSTILVQLEMPEVVKLYKNQLGILVGKYEGDKNEVVEKGYGQCVLIKGNFYYFDIGHNESHLPAKKGDLLYVSMKKTNMYNEGYMPQLASHFIRLQNIYEEPFYDRYLIFRDWTKEKEEKTLDSILNDIQYTGIYFREHNPSMDVAIKEGKYKGQYTFDVMINCQKNDLLAFLKYVVARPRLYAGATWKVSELFAAWASQGAPMVKEENEKN
;
A
#
# COMPACT_ATOMS: atom_id res chain seq x y z
N MET A 1 67.78 -23.32 38.95
CA MET A 1 66.82 -24.41 38.63
C MET A 1 65.41 -23.93 38.98
N ARG A 2 64.41 -24.29 38.15
CA ARG A 2 62.95 -23.97 38.20
C ARG A 2 62.61 -22.49 37.96
N LYS A 3 62.28 -22.05 36.73
CA LYS A 3 61.07 -22.26 35.89
C LYS A 3 59.75 -22.00 36.63
N PHE A 4 59.18 -20.80 36.42
CA PHE A 4 57.73 -20.59 36.42
C PHE A 4 57.40 -19.53 35.34
N LEU A 5 56.93 -20.03 34.20
CA LEU A 5 56.41 -19.26 33.07
C LEU A 5 54.91 -19.09 33.32
N LEU A 6 54.46 -17.86 33.59
CA LEU A 6 53.06 -17.53 33.79
C LEU A 6 52.48 -17.09 32.44
N PHE A 7 51.88 -18.05 31.73
CA PHE A 7 51.13 -17.82 30.50
C PHE A 7 49.77 -17.22 30.87
N ILE A 8 49.60 -15.91 30.66
CA ILE A 8 48.29 -15.25 30.73
C ILE A 8 47.60 -15.50 29.38
N PHE A 9 46.75 -16.51 29.33
CA PHE A 9 45.85 -16.77 28.22
C PHE A 9 44.66 -15.80 28.35
N CYS A 10 44.75 -14.65 27.68
CA CYS A 10 43.61 -13.76 27.51
C CYS A 10 42.58 -14.44 26.60
N SER A 11 41.65 -15.17 27.21
CA SER A 11 40.43 -15.62 26.57
C SER A 11 39.63 -14.39 26.10
N PHE A 12 39.73 -14.07 24.81
CA PHE A 12 38.74 -13.25 24.12
C PHE A 12 37.40 -13.98 24.19
N MET A 13 36.63 -13.72 25.25
CA MET A 13 35.19 -13.96 25.19
C MET A 13 34.62 -12.97 24.18
N ALA A 14 34.49 -13.43 22.94
CA ALA A 14 33.58 -12.81 21.98
C ALA A 14 32.18 -12.89 22.60
N VAL A 15 31.77 -11.83 23.28
CA VAL A 15 30.37 -11.60 23.60
C VAL A 15 29.69 -11.40 22.25
N SER A 16 29.18 -12.48 21.68
CA SER A 16 28.18 -12.39 20.62
C SER A 16 26.95 -11.77 21.27
N SER A 17 26.84 -10.45 21.23
CA SER A 17 25.57 -9.78 21.48
C SER A 17 24.55 -10.44 20.54
N PRO A 18 23.47 -11.05 21.05
CA PRO A 18 22.40 -11.49 20.16
C PRO A 18 21.98 -10.27 19.34
N ALA A 19 22.07 -10.39 18.02
CA ALA A 19 21.56 -9.40 17.10
C ALA A 19 20.11 -9.13 17.50
N GLN A 20 19.83 -7.87 17.85
CA GLN A 20 18.50 -7.39 18.19
C GLN A 20 17.56 -7.82 17.05
N GLU A 21 16.59 -8.71 17.34
CA GLU A 21 15.54 -9.02 16.36
C GLU A 21 14.85 -7.70 16.04
N ASP A 22 14.97 -7.27 14.79
CA ASP A 22 14.31 -6.05 14.31
C ASP A 22 12.79 -6.25 14.49
N SER A 23 12.24 -5.60 15.50
CA SER A 23 10.83 -5.66 15.87
C SER A 23 9.95 -4.81 14.96
N ALA A 24 10.49 -4.35 13.82
CA ALA A 24 9.77 -3.52 12.87
C ALA A 24 8.47 -4.21 12.40
N SER A 25 7.37 -3.47 12.54
CA SER A 25 6.07 -3.88 12.03
C SER A 25 5.68 -3.04 10.81
N ILE A 26 4.95 -3.65 9.89
CA ILE A 26 4.31 -2.99 8.75
C ILE A 26 2.79 -3.04 8.92
N VAL A 27 2.11 -1.93 8.71
CA VAL A 27 0.64 -1.89 8.73
C VAL A 27 0.13 -2.31 7.36
N ARG A 28 -0.84 -3.23 7.33
CA ARG A 28 -1.47 -3.72 6.11
C ARG A 28 -2.99 -3.63 6.21
N ALA A 29 -3.63 -3.22 5.13
CA ALA A 29 -5.08 -3.13 4.99
C ALA A 29 -5.65 -4.39 4.34
N PHE A 30 -6.80 -4.83 4.81
CA PHE A 30 -7.59 -5.91 4.21
C PHE A 30 -9.07 -5.53 4.17
N PRO A 31 -9.78 -5.79 3.06
CA PRO A 31 -11.20 -5.49 2.98
C PRO A 31 -12.00 -6.45 3.85
N ILE A 32 -12.94 -5.90 4.64
CA ILE A 32 -13.90 -6.72 5.37
C ILE A 32 -14.94 -7.32 4.41
N THR A 33 -15.41 -8.52 4.72
CA THR A 33 -16.48 -9.17 3.96
C THR A 33 -17.83 -8.51 4.25
N SER A 34 -18.91 -9.04 3.68
CA SER A 34 -20.28 -8.61 4.05
C SER A 34 -20.75 -9.18 5.40
N TYR A 35 -19.94 -10.01 6.06
CA TYR A 35 -20.29 -10.53 7.38
C TYR A 35 -19.99 -9.46 8.44
N ILE A 36 -21.04 -8.77 8.85
CA ILE A 36 -21.04 -7.74 9.90
C ILE A 36 -22.18 -8.08 10.86
N LEU A 37 -21.85 -8.32 12.14
CA LEU A 37 -22.84 -8.69 13.16
C LEU A 37 -22.77 -7.70 14.32
N THR A 38 -23.89 -7.06 14.67
CA THR A 38 -23.97 -6.26 15.90
C THR A 38 -23.98 -7.19 17.11
N LEU A 39 -22.99 -7.04 17.99
CA LEU A 39 -22.91 -7.81 19.24
C LEU A 39 -23.65 -7.11 20.37
N ASN A 40 -23.54 -5.78 20.42
CA ASN A 40 -24.26 -4.89 21.32
C ASN A 40 -24.28 -3.47 20.73
N ASP A 41 -24.87 -2.50 21.45
CA ASP A 41 -25.05 -1.12 20.99
C ASP A 41 -23.73 -0.39 20.62
N SER A 42 -22.59 -0.87 21.11
CA SER A 42 -21.27 -0.23 20.95
C SER A 42 -20.25 -1.09 20.22
N THR A 43 -20.59 -2.33 19.84
CA THR A 43 -19.63 -3.30 19.28
C THR A 43 -20.23 -4.10 18.15
N ILE A 44 -19.48 -4.17 17.04
CA ILE A 44 -19.77 -5.05 15.91
C ILE A 44 -18.68 -6.12 15.77
N LEU A 45 -19.02 -7.23 15.13
CA LEU A 45 -18.08 -8.26 14.69
C LEU A 45 -17.95 -8.14 13.17
N VAL A 46 -16.73 -7.92 12.68
CA VAL A 46 -16.41 -7.92 11.24
C VAL A 46 -15.54 -9.11 10.89
N GLN A 47 -15.56 -9.53 9.63
CA GLN A 47 -14.80 -10.67 9.15
C GLN A 47 -13.83 -10.26 8.04
N LEU A 48 -12.60 -10.78 8.11
CA LEU A 48 -11.68 -10.86 6.99
C LEU A 48 -11.67 -12.28 6.42
N GLU A 49 -11.55 -12.38 5.11
CA GLU A 49 -11.22 -13.61 4.41
C GLU A 49 -9.85 -13.44 3.75
N MET A 50 -8.89 -14.31 4.10
CA MET A 50 -7.50 -14.16 3.69
C MET A 50 -7.03 -15.35 2.89
N PRO A 51 -6.08 -15.21 1.95
CA PRO A 51 -5.44 -16.38 1.35
C PRO A 51 -4.55 -17.09 2.38
N GLU A 52 -4.28 -18.37 2.18
CA GLU A 52 -3.51 -19.22 3.12
C GLU A 52 -2.12 -18.66 3.47
N VAL A 53 -1.54 -17.88 2.55
CA VAL A 53 -0.22 -17.26 2.70
C VAL A 53 -0.19 -16.11 3.70
N VAL A 54 -1.34 -15.57 4.10
CA VAL A 54 -1.42 -14.50 5.11
C VAL A 54 -2.09 -15.02 6.38
N LYS A 55 -1.35 -14.94 7.48
CA LYS A 55 -1.82 -15.36 8.80
C LYS A 55 -1.87 -14.17 9.75
N LEU A 56 -3.01 -14.04 10.40
CA LEU A 56 -3.20 -13.17 11.56
C LEU A 56 -3.28 -14.04 12.82
N TYR A 57 -3.15 -13.44 13.99
CA TYR A 57 -3.18 -14.15 15.26
C TYR A 57 -4.25 -13.57 16.19
N LYS A 58 -4.69 -14.40 17.15
CA LYS A 58 -5.66 -13.98 18.16
C LYS A 58 -5.10 -12.79 18.97
N ASN A 59 -5.97 -11.85 19.33
CA ASN A 59 -5.66 -10.57 19.99
C ASN A 59 -4.84 -9.58 19.14
N GLN A 60 -4.63 -9.86 17.85
CA GLN A 60 -4.02 -8.87 16.95
C GLN A 60 -4.95 -7.68 16.79
N LEU A 61 -4.42 -6.48 16.96
CA LEU A 61 -5.18 -5.24 16.86
C LEU A 61 -5.48 -4.88 15.41
N GLY A 62 -6.67 -4.31 15.19
CA GLY A 62 -7.12 -3.80 13.90
C GLY A 62 -7.85 -2.47 14.06
N ILE A 63 -7.64 -1.56 13.11
CA ILE A 63 -8.37 -0.30 12.98
C ILE A 63 -9.23 -0.39 11.73
N LEU A 64 -10.55 -0.19 11.88
CA LEU A 64 -11.48 -0.20 10.77
C LEU A 64 -11.58 1.21 10.18
N VAL A 65 -11.36 1.34 8.88
CA VAL A 65 -11.40 2.61 8.16
C VAL A 65 -12.29 2.47 6.94
N GLY A 66 -13.14 3.47 6.70
CA GLY A 66 -13.98 3.49 5.52
C GLY A 66 -13.17 3.59 4.22
N LYS A 67 -13.68 2.99 3.15
CA LYS A 67 -13.06 3.02 1.82
C LYS A 67 -13.63 4.17 0.99
N TYR A 68 -12.80 4.82 0.18
CA TYR A 68 -13.25 5.87 -0.73
C TYR A 68 -14.12 5.31 -1.86
N GLU A 69 -15.37 5.77 -1.95
CA GLU A 69 -16.31 5.45 -3.04
C GLU A 69 -16.86 6.73 -3.72
N GLY A 70 -16.06 7.80 -3.72
CA GLY A 70 -16.43 9.10 -4.33
C GLY A 70 -16.72 10.20 -3.31
N ASP A 71 -16.88 9.85 -2.03
CA ASP A 71 -17.01 10.81 -0.94
C ASP A 71 -15.84 10.68 0.05
N LYS A 72 -15.14 11.79 0.28
CA LYS A 72 -14.02 11.84 1.23
C LYS A 72 -14.49 11.72 2.68
N ASN A 73 -15.75 12.07 2.96
CA ASN A 73 -16.32 11.97 4.31
C ASN A 73 -16.53 10.51 4.74
N GLU A 74 -16.54 9.56 3.80
CA GLU A 74 -16.62 8.14 4.11
C GLU A 74 -15.25 7.55 4.51
N VAL A 75 -14.14 8.23 4.22
CA VAL A 75 -12.78 7.75 4.51
C VAL A 75 -12.33 8.15 5.91
N VAL A 76 -13.08 7.68 6.89
CA VAL A 76 -12.88 7.95 8.31
C VAL A 76 -12.70 6.67 9.10
N GLU A 77 -12.09 6.78 10.28
CA GLU A 77 -12.02 5.67 11.23
C GLU A 77 -13.43 5.32 11.74
N LYS A 78 -13.76 4.03 11.70
CA LYS A 78 -15.06 3.48 12.12
C LYS A 78 -14.93 2.60 13.36
N GLY A 79 -13.85 2.79 14.11
CA GLY A 79 -13.53 2.07 15.34
C GLY A 79 -12.29 1.18 15.23
N TYR A 80 -11.96 0.54 16.35
CA TYR A 80 -10.85 -0.39 16.48
C TYR A 80 -11.20 -1.54 17.42
N GLY A 81 -10.37 -2.58 17.39
CA GLY A 81 -10.47 -3.71 18.30
C GLY A 81 -9.53 -4.83 17.92
N GLN A 82 -9.90 -6.09 18.15
CA GLN A 82 -8.94 -7.20 18.08
C GLN A 82 -9.50 -8.46 17.42
N CYS A 83 -8.61 -9.30 16.91
CA CYS A 83 -9.00 -10.61 16.38
C CYS A 83 -9.42 -11.54 17.52
N VAL A 84 -10.71 -11.86 17.63
CA VAL A 84 -11.27 -12.67 18.71
C VAL A 84 -11.41 -14.15 18.34
N LEU A 85 -11.53 -14.46 17.04
CA LEU A 85 -11.78 -15.81 16.54
C LEU A 85 -11.11 -16.01 15.17
N ILE A 86 -10.55 -17.19 14.96
CA ILE A 86 -9.96 -17.64 13.69
C ILE A 86 -10.59 -18.99 13.33
N LYS A 87 -11.12 -19.11 12.11
CA LYS A 87 -11.68 -20.35 11.56
C LYS A 87 -11.20 -20.56 10.14
N GLY A 88 -10.19 -21.40 9.96
CA GLY A 88 -9.56 -21.61 8.66
C GLY A 88 -8.95 -20.31 8.14
N ASN A 89 -9.45 -19.83 7.00
CA ASN A 89 -9.02 -18.60 6.35
C ASN A 89 -9.85 -17.36 6.75
N PHE A 90 -10.79 -17.51 7.69
CA PHE A 90 -11.64 -16.45 8.21
C PHE A 90 -11.15 -15.94 9.57
N TYR A 91 -11.04 -14.63 9.69
CA TYR A 91 -10.58 -13.93 10.89
C TYR A 91 -11.66 -12.95 11.34
N TYR A 92 -12.09 -13.05 12.59
CA TYR A 92 -13.18 -12.23 13.12
C TYR A 92 -12.61 -11.23 14.11
N PHE A 93 -12.98 -9.96 13.93
CA PHE A 93 -12.56 -8.86 14.77
C PHE A 93 -13.77 -8.25 15.47
N ASP A 94 -13.70 -8.10 16.78
CA ASP A 94 -14.62 -7.21 17.49
C ASP A 94 -14.15 -5.77 17.26
N ILE A 95 -15.06 -4.87 16.90
CA ILE A 95 -14.76 -3.47 16.63
C ILE A 95 -15.72 -2.63 17.45
N GLY A 96 -15.16 -1.76 18.30
CA GLY A 96 -15.90 -0.78 19.08
C GLY A 96 -15.36 0.63 18.87
N HIS A 97 -15.77 1.58 19.70
CA HIS A 97 -15.24 2.96 19.72
C HIS A 97 -15.40 3.70 18.37
N ASN A 98 -16.57 3.59 17.74
CA ASN A 98 -16.85 4.29 16.49
C ASN A 98 -17.26 5.75 16.72
N GLU A 99 -16.26 6.64 16.85
CA GLU A 99 -16.45 8.09 17.00
C GLU A 99 -17.04 8.77 15.76
N SER A 100 -16.91 8.17 14.57
CA SER A 100 -17.48 8.74 13.34
C SER A 100 -19.00 8.57 13.26
N HIS A 101 -19.56 7.65 14.04
CA HIS A 101 -20.95 7.20 13.97
C HIS A 101 -21.40 6.69 12.58
N LEU A 102 -20.48 6.53 11.62
CA LEU A 102 -20.78 5.95 10.32
C LEU A 102 -20.72 4.42 10.41
N PRO A 103 -21.70 3.71 9.83
CA PRO A 103 -21.70 2.25 9.87
C PRO A 103 -20.55 1.66 9.05
N ALA A 104 -20.06 0.51 9.51
CA ALA A 104 -19.19 -0.35 8.73
C ALA A 104 -19.94 -0.90 7.51
N LYS A 105 -19.24 -1.01 6.38
CA LYS A 105 -19.77 -1.51 5.11
C LYS A 105 -18.81 -2.54 4.52
N LYS A 106 -19.34 -3.47 3.72
CA LYS A 106 -18.53 -4.42 2.95
C LYS A 106 -17.42 -3.67 2.19
N GLY A 107 -16.19 -4.16 2.30
CA GLY A 107 -15.04 -3.58 1.61
C GLY A 107 -14.40 -2.39 2.33
N ASP A 108 -14.94 -1.92 3.46
CA ASP A 108 -14.16 -1.10 4.39
C ASP A 108 -12.88 -1.85 4.78
N LEU A 109 -11.85 -1.09 5.15
CA LEU A 109 -10.50 -1.62 5.29
C LEU A 109 -10.14 -1.79 6.76
N LEU A 110 -9.81 -3.01 7.14
CA LEU A 110 -9.20 -3.29 8.43
C LEU A 110 -7.67 -3.21 8.31
N TYR A 111 -7.10 -2.21 8.95
CA TYR A 111 -5.66 -1.99 9.06
C TYR A 111 -5.10 -2.76 10.26
N VAL A 112 -4.19 -3.69 10.01
CA VAL A 112 -3.56 -4.53 11.04
C VAL A 112 -2.04 -4.41 10.98
N SER A 113 -1.41 -4.39 12.15
CA SER A 113 0.06 -4.40 12.26
C SER A 113 0.60 -5.82 12.09
N MET A 114 1.54 -6.03 11.16
CA MET A 114 2.13 -7.33 10.85
C MET A 114 3.66 -7.27 10.99
N LYS A 115 4.31 -8.40 11.34
CA LYS A 115 5.79 -8.46 11.36
C LYS A 115 6.33 -8.16 9.96
N LYS A 116 7.29 -7.24 9.88
CA LYS A 116 7.98 -6.94 8.62
C LYS A 116 8.75 -8.17 8.15
N THR A 117 8.67 -8.48 6.86
CA THR A 117 9.47 -9.55 6.24
C THR A 117 10.76 -8.96 5.65
N ASN A 118 11.77 -9.78 5.43
CA ASN A 118 13.07 -9.37 4.86
C ASN A 118 13.01 -9.01 3.35
N MET A 119 11.83 -8.70 2.82
CA MET A 119 11.63 -8.30 1.42
C MET A 119 11.97 -6.81 1.22
N TYR A 120 12.09 -6.38 -0.04
CA TYR A 120 12.33 -4.99 -0.40
C TYR A 120 11.09 -4.12 -0.12
N ASN A 121 10.92 -3.68 1.14
CA ASN A 121 9.72 -2.97 1.60
C ASN A 121 9.66 -1.49 1.18
N GLU A 122 10.78 -0.91 0.76
CA GLU A 122 10.92 0.52 0.45
C GLU A 122 10.42 0.89 -0.96
N GLY A 123 10.11 -0.11 -1.80
CA GLY A 123 9.53 0.11 -3.13
C GLY A 123 8.13 0.72 -3.08
N TYR A 124 7.67 1.26 -4.21
CA TYR A 124 6.32 1.80 -4.33
C TYR A 124 5.28 0.68 -4.33
N MET A 125 5.55 -0.46 -4.96
CA MET A 125 4.55 -1.54 -5.04
C MET A 125 4.20 -2.13 -3.67
N PRO A 126 5.16 -2.42 -2.77
CA PRO A 126 4.83 -2.83 -1.40
C PRO A 126 4.08 -1.77 -0.60
N GLN A 127 4.43 -0.48 -0.75
CA GLN A 127 3.74 0.64 -0.11
C GLN A 127 2.30 0.79 -0.61
N LEU A 128 2.05 0.58 -1.89
CA LEU A 128 0.68 0.56 -2.42
C LEU A 128 -0.10 -0.67 -1.92
N ALA A 129 0.53 -1.84 -1.97
CA ALA A 129 -0.07 -3.09 -1.53
C ALA A 129 -0.40 -3.10 -0.02
N SER A 130 0.32 -2.35 0.81
CA SER A 130 0.03 -2.23 2.23
C SER A 130 -1.29 -1.50 2.48
N HIS A 131 -1.75 -0.68 1.54
CA HIS A 131 -3.07 -0.05 1.54
C HIS A 131 -4.11 -0.83 0.70
N PHE A 132 -3.81 -2.08 0.35
CA PHE A 132 -4.63 -2.92 -0.51
C PHE A 132 -4.90 -2.31 -1.90
N ILE A 133 -4.05 -1.36 -2.34
CA ILE A 133 -4.09 -0.77 -3.68
C ILE A 133 -3.49 -1.79 -4.65
N ARG A 134 -4.15 -2.01 -5.79
CA ARG A 134 -3.60 -2.80 -6.89
C ARG A 134 -3.58 -1.95 -8.16
N LEU A 135 -2.43 -1.90 -8.82
CA LEU A 135 -2.32 -1.33 -10.15
C LEU A 135 -2.46 -2.44 -11.20
N GLN A 136 -3.16 -2.12 -12.29
CA GLN A 136 -3.33 -2.99 -13.45
C GLN A 136 -3.11 -2.19 -14.73
N ASN A 137 -2.79 -2.90 -15.81
CA ASN A 137 -2.63 -2.31 -17.14
C ASN A 137 -4.01 -1.96 -17.75
N ILE A 138 -4.01 -1.36 -18.94
CA ILE A 138 -5.26 -0.98 -19.64
C ILE A 138 -6.19 -2.18 -19.92
N TYR A 139 -5.62 -3.39 -20.00
CA TYR A 139 -6.30 -4.67 -20.23
C TYR A 139 -6.71 -5.39 -18.94
N GLU A 140 -6.61 -4.73 -17.78
CA GLU A 140 -7.03 -5.26 -16.47
C GLU A 140 -6.16 -6.41 -15.93
N GLU A 141 -4.94 -6.55 -16.46
CA GLU A 141 -3.95 -7.48 -15.93
C GLU A 141 -3.15 -6.81 -14.80
N PRO A 142 -3.05 -7.44 -13.62
CA PRO A 142 -2.38 -6.83 -12.48
C PRO A 142 -0.86 -6.84 -12.64
N PHE A 143 -0.21 -5.73 -12.29
CA PHE A 143 1.26 -5.63 -12.31
C PHE A 143 1.95 -6.43 -11.19
N TYR A 144 1.22 -6.72 -10.11
CA TYR A 144 1.68 -7.49 -8.97
C TYR A 144 0.51 -8.10 -8.19
N ASP A 145 0.80 -9.13 -7.41
CA ASP A 145 -0.13 -9.70 -6.44
C ASP A 145 0.04 -9.02 -5.07
N ARG A 146 -1.03 -8.38 -4.60
CA ARG A 146 -1.03 -7.58 -3.36
C ARG A 146 -0.85 -8.40 -2.07
N TYR A 147 -0.97 -9.72 -2.13
CA TYR A 147 -0.68 -10.62 -1.01
C TYR A 147 0.74 -11.17 -1.07
N LEU A 148 1.16 -11.66 -2.23
CA LEU A 148 2.46 -12.34 -2.41
C LEU A 148 3.65 -11.39 -2.42
N ILE A 149 3.43 -10.11 -2.73
CA ILE A 149 4.47 -9.08 -2.68
C ILE A 149 5.21 -9.03 -1.32
N PHE A 150 4.53 -9.35 -0.23
CA PHE A 150 5.16 -9.34 1.10
C PHE A 150 6.04 -10.56 1.40
N ARG A 151 6.14 -11.53 0.47
CA ARG A 151 6.94 -12.75 0.66
C ARG A 151 8.31 -12.66 0.00
N ASP A 152 8.36 -12.22 -1.26
CA ASP A 152 9.53 -12.40 -2.12
C ASP A 152 9.80 -11.22 -3.06
N TRP A 153 9.30 -10.02 -2.72
CA TRP A 153 9.56 -8.82 -3.51
C TRP A 153 11.01 -8.36 -3.38
N THR A 154 11.61 -8.08 -4.54
CA THR A 154 13.00 -7.65 -4.65
C THR A 154 13.06 -6.31 -5.37
N LYS A 155 14.18 -5.60 -5.22
CA LYS A 155 14.44 -4.38 -5.99
C LYS A 155 14.38 -4.64 -7.50
N GLU A 156 14.87 -5.79 -7.97
CA GLU A 156 14.80 -6.15 -9.38
C GLU A 156 13.35 -6.32 -9.88
N LYS A 157 12.48 -6.96 -9.08
CA LYS A 157 11.04 -7.06 -9.39
C LYS A 157 10.39 -5.68 -9.43
N GLU A 158 10.69 -4.82 -8.47
CA GLU A 158 10.22 -3.42 -8.46
C GLU A 158 10.58 -2.70 -9.76
N GLU A 159 11.86 -2.73 -10.15
CA GLU A 159 12.33 -2.05 -11.37
C GLU A 159 11.65 -2.58 -12.64
N LYS A 160 11.54 -3.90 -12.79
CA LYS A 160 10.82 -4.52 -13.92
C LYS A 160 9.34 -4.13 -13.96
N THR A 161 8.70 -4.07 -12.80
CA THR A 161 7.31 -3.64 -12.68
C THR A 161 7.15 -2.15 -13.03
N LEU A 162 8.08 -1.29 -12.60
CA LEU A 162 8.10 0.12 -12.98
C LEU A 162 8.22 0.30 -14.49
N ASP A 163 9.12 -0.45 -15.13
CA ASP A 163 9.29 -0.39 -16.59
C ASP A 163 8.02 -0.86 -17.32
N SER A 164 7.33 -1.88 -16.81
CA SER A 164 6.06 -2.35 -17.36
C SER A 164 4.92 -1.33 -17.21
N ILE A 165 4.84 -0.66 -16.06
CA ILE A 165 3.89 0.42 -15.83
C ILE A 165 4.15 1.60 -16.78
N LEU A 166 5.42 1.98 -16.95
CA LEU A 166 5.82 3.05 -17.87
C LEU A 166 5.38 2.74 -19.30
N ASN A 167 5.65 1.51 -19.76
CA ASN A 167 5.26 1.07 -21.09
C ASN A 167 3.74 1.06 -21.29
N ASP A 168 2.96 0.64 -20.29
CA ASP A 168 1.49 0.68 -20.36
C ASP A 168 0.95 2.12 -20.46
N ILE A 169 1.52 3.07 -19.71
CA ILE A 169 1.14 4.49 -19.80
C ILE A 169 1.40 5.02 -21.20
N GLN A 170 2.62 4.81 -21.72
CA GLN A 170 3.01 5.26 -23.06
C GLN A 170 2.13 4.62 -24.14
N TYR A 171 1.96 3.30 -24.08
CA TYR A 171 1.11 2.55 -25.00
C TYR A 171 -0.33 3.06 -24.99
N THR A 172 -0.91 3.27 -23.81
CA THR A 172 -2.28 3.77 -23.67
C THR A 172 -2.43 5.14 -24.33
N GLY A 173 -1.46 6.04 -24.14
CA GLY A 173 -1.46 7.35 -24.79
C GLY A 173 -1.41 7.26 -26.32
N ILE A 174 -0.60 6.35 -26.88
CA ILE A 174 -0.57 6.11 -28.34
C ILE A 174 -1.92 5.59 -28.82
N TYR A 175 -2.44 4.54 -28.16
CA TYR A 175 -3.67 3.87 -28.55
C TYR A 175 -4.86 4.84 -28.59
N PHE A 176 -5.09 5.62 -27.53
CA PHE A 176 -6.23 6.53 -27.47
C PHE A 176 -6.07 7.75 -28.38
N ARG A 177 -4.85 8.21 -28.65
CA ARG A 177 -4.62 9.27 -29.64
C ARG A 177 -5.05 8.82 -31.05
N GLU A 178 -4.82 7.57 -31.40
CA GLU A 178 -5.19 7.02 -32.71
C GLU A 178 -6.69 6.67 -32.81
N HIS A 179 -7.28 6.14 -31.74
CA HIS A 179 -8.63 5.57 -31.79
C HIS A 179 -9.71 6.48 -31.20
N ASN A 180 -9.36 7.37 -30.25
CA ASN A 180 -10.30 8.25 -29.55
C ASN A 180 -9.66 9.63 -29.24
N PRO A 181 -9.22 10.39 -30.26
CA PRO A 181 -8.49 11.66 -30.07
C PRO A 181 -9.32 12.74 -29.35
N SER A 182 -10.64 12.63 -29.30
CA SER A 182 -11.52 13.56 -28.57
C SER A 182 -11.32 13.54 -27.06
N MET A 183 -10.71 12.48 -26.52
CA MET A 183 -10.34 12.38 -25.11
C MET A 183 -9.05 13.15 -24.77
N ASP A 184 -8.33 13.64 -25.78
CA ASP A 184 -7.09 14.37 -25.54
C ASP A 184 -7.38 15.80 -25.09
N VAL A 185 -7.05 16.09 -23.83
CA VAL A 185 -7.35 17.37 -23.20
C VAL A 185 -6.10 18.18 -22.94
N ALA A 186 -6.16 19.47 -23.24
CA ALA A 186 -5.11 20.42 -22.93
C ALA A 186 -5.02 20.65 -21.41
N ILE A 187 -3.80 20.54 -20.88
CA ILE A 187 -3.51 20.70 -19.46
C ILE A 187 -3.40 22.19 -19.13
N LYS A 188 -4.23 22.66 -18.19
CA LYS A 188 -4.41 24.09 -17.92
C LYS A 188 -3.39 24.68 -16.97
N GLU A 189 -2.76 23.86 -16.14
CA GLU A 189 -1.89 24.30 -15.04
C GLU A 189 -0.77 23.30 -14.74
N GLY A 190 0.14 23.70 -13.83
CA GLY A 190 1.20 22.82 -13.32
C GLY A 190 2.31 22.51 -14.32
N LYS A 191 3.02 21.40 -14.07
CA LYS A 191 4.27 21.02 -14.77
C LYS A 191 4.08 20.88 -16.28
N TYR A 192 2.94 20.37 -16.71
CA TYR A 192 2.64 20.08 -18.12
C TYR A 192 1.70 21.11 -18.76
N LYS A 193 1.58 22.31 -18.17
CA LYS A 193 0.72 23.37 -18.70
C LYS A 193 0.98 23.62 -20.19
N GLY A 194 -0.10 23.64 -20.97
CA GLY A 194 -0.06 23.87 -22.42
C GLY A 194 0.22 22.63 -23.26
N GLN A 195 0.55 21.50 -22.64
CA GLN A 195 0.64 20.21 -23.33
C GLN A 195 -0.72 19.50 -23.32
N TYR A 196 -0.85 18.51 -24.20
CA TYR A 196 -1.99 17.60 -24.26
C TYR A 196 -1.74 16.35 -23.42
N THR A 197 -2.80 15.76 -22.87
CA THR A 197 -2.70 14.66 -21.92
C THR A 197 -2.06 13.42 -22.56
N PHE A 198 -2.40 13.11 -23.81
CA PHE A 198 -1.79 11.98 -24.50
C PHE A 198 -0.32 12.23 -24.83
N ASP A 199 0.07 13.44 -25.22
CA ASP A 199 1.48 13.78 -25.43
C ASP A 199 2.30 13.59 -24.16
N VAL A 200 1.75 13.94 -22.99
CA VAL A 200 2.41 13.71 -21.70
C VAL A 200 2.54 12.22 -21.40
N MET A 201 1.49 11.42 -21.66
CA MET A 201 1.54 9.97 -21.45
C MET A 201 2.58 9.30 -22.35
N ILE A 202 2.60 9.67 -23.63
CA ILE A 202 3.51 9.09 -24.65
C ILE A 202 4.96 9.44 -24.36
N ASN A 203 5.22 10.68 -23.93
CA ASN A 203 6.56 11.13 -23.60
C ASN A 203 6.94 10.90 -22.13
N CYS A 204 6.09 10.22 -21.35
CA CYS A 204 6.31 9.93 -19.93
C CYS A 204 7.67 9.26 -19.74
N GLN A 205 8.46 9.77 -18.80
CA GLN A 205 9.75 9.20 -18.41
C GLN A 205 9.67 8.58 -17.01
N LYS A 206 10.67 7.78 -16.66
CA LYS A 206 10.77 7.14 -15.35
C LYS A 206 10.61 8.13 -14.19
N ASN A 207 11.20 9.33 -14.28
CA ASN A 207 11.06 10.35 -13.24
C ASN A 207 9.61 10.87 -13.08
N ASP A 208 8.84 10.94 -14.17
CA ASP A 208 7.43 11.31 -14.12
C ASP A 208 6.60 10.22 -13.44
N LEU A 209 6.86 8.96 -13.79
CA LEU A 209 6.26 7.81 -13.13
C LEU A 209 6.55 7.79 -11.62
N LEU A 210 7.81 8.01 -11.22
CA LEU A 210 8.17 8.03 -9.80
C LEU A 210 7.49 9.19 -9.05
N ALA A 211 7.38 10.37 -9.65
CA ALA A 211 6.66 11.50 -9.07
C ALA A 211 5.17 11.19 -8.88
N PHE A 212 4.54 10.57 -9.88
CA PHE A 212 3.17 10.09 -9.81
C PHE A 212 2.98 9.04 -8.70
N LEU A 213 3.81 8.00 -8.64
CA LEU A 213 3.70 6.96 -7.62
C LEU A 213 3.92 7.52 -6.21
N LYS A 214 4.88 8.44 -6.04
CA LYS A 214 5.07 9.17 -4.78
C LYS A 214 3.81 9.95 -4.38
N TYR A 215 3.14 10.59 -5.35
CA TYR A 215 1.87 11.28 -5.10
C TYR A 215 0.75 10.35 -4.61
N VAL A 216 0.60 9.17 -5.25
CA VAL A 216 -0.40 8.15 -4.89
C VAL A 216 -0.11 7.58 -3.50
N VAL A 217 1.14 7.17 -3.24
CA VAL A 217 1.57 6.64 -1.93
C VAL A 217 1.38 7.66 -0.81
N ALA A 218 1.59 8.95 -1.06
CA ALA A 218 1.35 9.99 -0.07
C ALA A 218 -0.14 10.26 0.22
N ARG A 219 -1.06 9.71 -0.58
CA ARG A 219 -2.52 9.92 -0.44
C ARG A 219 -3.29 8.59 -0.48
N PRO A 220 -2.90 7.60 0.33
CA PRO A 220 -3.44 6.25 0.20
C PRO A 220 -4.96 6.22 0.42
N ARG A 221 -5.49 7.11 1.25
CA ARG A 221 -6.92 7.28 1.53
C ARG A 221 -7.80 7.42 0.28
N LEU A 222 -7.28 8.01 -0.81
CA LEU A 222 -8.05 8.20 -2.05
C LEU A 222 -8.04 6.97 -2.97
N TYR A 223 -7.15 6.01 -2.72
CA TYR A 223 -6.88 4.89 -3.62
C TYR A 223 -7.03 3.52 -2.95
N ALA A 224 -6.98 3.47 -1.61
CA ALA A 224 -6.94 2.26 -0.80
C ALA A 224 -8.14 1.34 -1.06
N GLY A 225 -7.90 0.04 -0.99
CA GLY A 225 -8.96 -0.96 -1.15
C GLY A 225 -9.44 -1.21 -2.58
N ALA A 226 -8.88 -0.50 -3.57
CA ALA A 226 -9.34 -0.56 -4.95
C ALA A 226 -8.28 -1.10 -5.92
N THR A 227 -8.73 -1.43 -7.12
CA THR A 227 -7.88 -1.79 -8.26
C THR A 227 -8.01 -0.69 -9.31
N TRP A 228 -6.88 -0.19 -9.80
CA TRP A 228 -6.84 0.96 -10.68
C TRP A 228 -6.06 0.68 -11.95
N LYS A 229 -6.61 1.09 -13.09
CA LYS A 229 -5.86 1.18 -14.35
C LYS A 229 -4.85 2.30 -14.21
N VAL A 230 -3.56 1.97 -14.29
CA VAL A 230 -2.49 2.92 -13.96
C VAL A 230 -2.47 4.10 -14.93
N SER A 231 -2.74 3.85 -16.22
CA SER A 231 -2.81 4.87 -17.26
C SER A 231 -3.94 5.87 -17.05
N GLU A 232 -5.11 5.44 -16.56
CA GLU A 232 -6.22 6.32 -16.20
C GLU A 232 -5.87 7.23 -15.01
N LEU A 233 -5.26 6.65 -13.96
CA LEU A 233 -4.81 7.43 -12.80
C LEU A 233 -3.72 8.43 -13.19
N PHE A 234 -2.78 8.03 -14.05
CA PHE A 234 -1.71 8.91 -14.51
C PHE A 234 -2.27 10.06 -15.36
N ALA A 235 -3.20 9.79 -16.28
CA ALA A 235 -3.88 10.83 -17.07
C ALA A 235 -4.64 11.82 -16.18
N ALA A 236 -5.37 11.33 -15.17
CA ALA A 236 -6.05 12.17 -14.19
C ALA A 236 -5.06 13.03 -13.38
N TRP A 237 -3.95 12.46 -12.93
CA TRP A 237 -2.90 13.19 -12.22
C TRP A 237 -2.24 14.27 -13.11
N ALA A 238 -1.92 13.93 -14.36
CA ALA A 238 -1.31 14.86 -15.31
C ALA A 238 -2.25 16.02 -15.68
N SER A 239 -3.53 15.72 -15.95
CA SER A 239 -4.55 16.73 -16.27
C SER A 239 -4.87 17.69 -15.12
N GLN A 240 -4.67 17.25 -13.87
CA GLN A 240 -4.73 18.10 -12.67
C GLN A 240 -3.42 18.89 -12.41
N GLY A 241 -2.53 18.97 -13.41
CA GLY A 241 -1.28 19.73 -13.34
C GLY A 241 -0.12 19.00 -12.67
N ALA A 242 -0.22 17.67 -12.54
CA ALA A 242 0.81 16.82 -11.94
C ALA A 242 1.24 17.30 -10.53
N PRO A 243 0.29 17.40 -9.59
CA PRO A 243 0.58 17.91 -8.25
C PRO A 243 1.68 17.08 -7.58
N MET A 244 2.64 17.76 -6.97
CA MET A 244 3.73 17.13 -6.24
C MET A 244 3.37 16.97 -4.77
N VAL A 245 4.00 15.99 -4.11
CA VAL A 245 4.02 15.94 -2.64
C VAL A 245 4.85 17.13 -2.18
N LYS A 246 4.24 18.06 -1.43
CA LYS A 246 5.03 19.10 -0.75
C LYS A 246 5.94 18.37 0.22
N GLU A 247 7.25 18.56 0.11
CA GLU A 247 8.14 18.16 1.19
C GLU A 247 7.73 19.01 2.39
N GLU A 248 7.19 18.35 3.42
CA GLU A 248 7.09 18.98 4.72
C GLU A 248 8.53 19.29 5.11
N ASN A 249 8.88 20.57 5.08
CA ASN A 249 10.09 21.03 5.72
C ASN A 249 10.03 20.53 7.17
N GLU A 250 10.94 19.62 7.52
CA GLU A 250 11.34 19.40 8.90
C GLU A 250 11.64 20.77 9.52
N LYS A 251 10.69 21.29 10.31
CA LYS A 251 10.83 22.39 11.26
C LYS A 251 9.47 22.69 11.90
N ASN A 252 9.25 22.11 13.08
CA ASN A 252 9.32 22.83 14.34
C ASN A 252 9.30 21.85 15.52
#